data_AF-A0A4V3CTK7-F1
#
_entry.id   AF-A0A4V3CTK7-F1
#
_cell.length_a   1.000
_cell.length_b   1.000
_cell.length_c   1.000
_cell.angle_alpha   90.00
_cell.angle_beta   90.00
_cell.angle_gamma   90.00
#
_symmetry.space_group_name_H-M   'P 1'
#
loop_
_entity.id
_entity.type
_entity.pdbx_description
1 polymer ?
#
loop_
_entity_poly.entity_id
_entity_poly.type
_entity_poly.pdbx_seq_one_letter_code
_entity_poly.pdbx_strand_id
1 'polypeptide(L)'
;MPNTYYVQAQVDTPTGQIAVANYYIDKKCSQPATLPLSVALSAGACTIIQATDSTLTLVGAVFKTIGGVPVLTSNNFYPASQGSVSISMPTDDMVTKGVVLLFSDPLQVSALYPTSDPQITNET
;
A
#
# COMPACT_ATOMS: atom_id res chain seq x y z
N MET A 1 16.25 3.95 5.75
CA MET A 1 14.87 3.40 5.72
C MET A 1 14.72 2.51 4.50
N PRO A 2 13.88 1.47 4.57
CA PRO A 2 13.50 0.70 3.39
C PRO A 2 12.61 1.56 2.48
N ASN A 3 12.82 1.48 1.17
CA ASN A 3 11.91 2.08 0.17
C ASN A 3 10.92 1.05 -0.38
N THR A 4 10.97 -0.18 0.15
CA THR A 4 10.14 -1.31 -0.25
C THR A 4 9.57 -1.98 0.99
N TYR A 5 8.27 -2.16 0.99
CA TYR A 5 7.53 -2.88 2.00
C TYR A 5 6.80 -4.07 1.38
N TYR A 6 6.57 -5.09 2.18
CA TYR A 6 5.82 -6.27 1.80
C TYR A 6 4.49 -6.28 2.54
N VAL A 7 3.40 -6.51 1.82
CA VAL A 7 2.05 -6.52 2.39
C VAL A 7 1.46 -7.92 2.35
N GLN A 8 1.02 -8.39 3.51
CA GLN A 8 0.17 -9.58 3.63
C GLN A 8 -1.26 -9.11 3.87
N ALA A 9 -2.19 -9.55 3.03
CA ALA A 9 -3.59 -9.17 3.13
C ALA A 9 -4.51 -10.39 3.26
N GLN A 10 -5.56 -10.22 4.05
CA GLN A 10 -6.67 -11.17 4.19
C GLN A 10 -7.99 -10.43 4.32
N VAL A 11 -9.10 -11.10 3.99
CA VAL A 11 -10.44 -10.54 4.20
C VAL A 11 -10.68 -10.37 5.70
N ASP A 12 -11.21 -9.21 6.08
CA ASP A 12 -11.69 -8.96 7.43
C ASP A 12 -12.90 -9.86 7.74
N THR A 13 -12.73 -10.84 8.62
CA THR A 13 -13.77 -11.86 8.87
C THR A 13 -15.05 -11.35 9.53
N PRO A 14 -15.06 -10.28 10.37
CA PRO A 14 -16.29 -9.71 10.90
C PRO A 14 -17.14 -9.01 9.84
N THR A 15 -16.54 -8.28 8.90
CA THR A 15 -17.30 -7.47 7.91
C THR A 15 -17.41 -8.11 6.54
N GLY A 16 -16.43 -8.92 6.14
CA GLY A 16 -16.30 -9.51 4.81
C GLY A 16 -16.10 -8.48 3.69
N GLN A 17 -15.83 -7.22 4.02
CA GLN A 17 -15.90 -6.09 3.07
C GLN A 17 -14.57 -5.38 2.83
N ILE A 18 -13.62 -5.49 3.78
CA ILE A 18 -12.33 -4.83 3.70
C ILE A 18 -11.18 -5.84 3.79
N ALA A 19 -9.99 -5.42 3.36
CA ALA A 19 -8.77 -6.18 3.56
C ALA A 19 -8.06 -5.70 4.85
N VAL A 20 -7.70 -6.65 5.71
CA VAL A 20 -6.75 -6.43 6.80
C VAL A 20 -5.35 -6.61 6.24
N ALA A 21 -4.53 -5.56 6.29
CA ALA A 21 -3.18 -5.54 5.75
C ALA A 21 -2.13 -5.43 6.86
N ASN A 22 -1.17 -6.35 6.85
CA ASN A 22 0.02 -6.32 7.69
C ASN A 22 1.25 -6.02 6.82
N TYR A 23 2.12 -5.14 7.29
CA TYR A 23 3.29 -4.67 6.54
C TYR A 23 4.58 -5.19 7.14
N TYR A 24 5.55 -5.49 6.29
CA TYR A 24 6.82 -6.10 6.64
C TYR A 24 7.95 -5.47 5.83
N ILE A 25 9.17 -5.55 6.35
CA ILE A 25 10.39 -5.12 5.64
C ILE A 25 11.04 -6.27 4.84
N ASP A 26 10.48 -7.49 4.93
CA ASP A 26 10.90 -8.66 4.18
C ASP A 26 9.72 -9.47 3.62
N LYS A 27 9.95 -10.16 2.48
CA LYS A 27 8.92 -10.92 1.77
C LYS A 27 8.39 -12.15 2.54
N LYS A 28 9.16 -12.63 3.52
CA LYS A 28 8.81 -13.80 4.36
C LYS A 28 7.98 -13.42 5.58
N CYS A 29 7.61 -12.15 5.73
CA CYS A 29 6.82 -11.65 6.86
C CYS A 29 7.46 -11.91 8.23
N SER A 30 8.80 -11.91 8.30
CA SER A 30 9.52 -12.18 9.54
C SER A 30 9.82 -10.93 10.37
N GLN A 31 9.84 -9.76 9.73
CA GLN A 31 10.15 -8.47 10.33
C GLN A 31 9.02 -7.48 10.05
N PRO A 32 8.11 -7.26 11.02
CA PRO A 32 7.03 -6.29 10.88
C PRO A 32 7.58 -4.89 10.62
N ALA A 33 6.90 -4.14 9.75
CA ALA A 33 7.16 -2.72 9.59
C ALA A 33 6.43 -1.91 10.67
N THR A 34 7.04 -0.82 11.11
CA THR A 34 6.38 0.17 11.97
C THR A 34 5.41 1.01 11.12
N LEU A 35 4.21 1.27 11.65
CA LEU A 35 3.24 2.18 11.06
C LEU A 35 3.30 3.55 11.77
N PRO A 36 3.13 4.68 11.07
CA PRO A 36 2.99 4.80 9.60
C PRO A 36 4.26 4.38 8.86
N LEU A 37 4.12 3.95 7.61
CA LEU A 37 5.26 3.56 6.78
C LEU A 37 6.11 4.79 6.46
N SER A 38 7.42 4.61 6.38
CA SER A 38 8.35 5.71 6.16
C SER A 38 9.42 5.37 5.13
N VAL A 39 9.64 6.28 4.18
CA VAL A 39 10.71 6.19 3.19
C VAL A 39 11.61 7.42 3.30
N ALA A 40 12.86 7.31 2.85
CA ALA A 40 13.74 8.46 2.80
C ALA A 40 13.18 9.54 1.87
N LEU A 41 13.38 10.82 2.19
CA LEU A 41 12.97 11.95 1.34
C LEU A 41 13.55 11.82 -0.08
N SER A 42 14.77 11.32 -0.21
CA SER A 42 15.43 11.08 -1.51
C SER A 42 14.94 9.85 -2.28
N ALA A 43 14.01 9.05 -1.72
CA ALA A 43 13.58 7.78 -2.31
C ALA A 43 12.79 7.92 -3.62
N GLY A 44 12.05 9.02 -3.78
CA GLY A 44 11.18 9.28 -4.94
C GLY A 44 9.94 8.40 -5.04
N ALA A 45 9.89 7.26 -4.34
CA ALA A 45 8.73 6.40 -4.26
C ALA A 45 8.78 5.46 -3.04
N CYS A 46 7.60 5.00 -2.64
CA CYS A 46 7.43 3.85 -1.75
C CYS A 46 6.84 2.70 -2.55
N THR A 47 7.55 1.57 -2.59
CA THR A 47 7.09 0.36 -3.28
C THR A 47 6.46 -0.60 -2.30
N ILE A 48 5.26 -1.08 -2.60
CA ILE A 48 4.55 -2.10 -1.80
C ILE A 48 4.38 -3.34 -2.66
N ILE A 49 4.90 -4.47 -2.17
CA ILE A 49 4.91 -5.75 -2.87
C ILE A 49 4.07 -6.76 -2.09
N GLN A 50 3.27 -7.56 -2.77
CA GLN A 50 2.57 -8.67 -2.16
C GLN A 50 3.55 -9.68 -1.52
N ALA A 51 3.34 -9.98 -0.23
CA ALA A 51 4.10 -10.97 0.49
C ALA A 51 3.70 -12.40 0.10
N THR A 52 4.55 -13.38 0.44
CA THR A 52 4.39 -14.78 0.00
C THR A 52 3.09 -15.41 0.50
N ASP A 53 2.67 -15.10 1.71
CA ASP A 53 1.53 -15.74 2.38
C ASP A 53 0.27 -14.85 2.43
N SER A 54 0.14 -13.93 1.46
CA SER A 54 -1.09 -13.13 1.32
C SER A 54 -2.22 -14.00 0.75
N THR A 55 -3.37 -14.02 1.43
CA THR A 55 -4.54 -14.79 0.95
C THR A 55 -5.31 -14.04 -0.12
N LEU A 56 -5.08 -12.72 -0.24
CA LEU A 56 -5.59 -11.88 -1.32
C LEU A 56 -4.49 -11.46 -2.30
N THR A 57 -4.89 -11.13 -3.53
CA THR A 57 -4.01 -10.63 -4.59
C THR A 57 -4.07 -9.10 -4.66
N LEU A 58 -2.91 -8.43 -4.66
CA LEU A 58 -2.81 -6.98 -4.81
C LEU A 58 -3.10 -6.59 -6.27
N VAL A 59 -4.13 -5.75 -6.48
CA VAL A 59 -4.54 -5.31 -7.83
C VAL A 59 -4.24 -3.84 -8.10
N GLY A 60 -4.02 -3.04 -7.05
CA GLY A 60 -3.60 -1.65 -7.21
C GLY A 60 -3.64 -0.87 -5.91
N ALA A 61 -3.44 0.43 -6.04
CA ALA A 61 -3.55 1.39 -4.97
C ALA A 61 -4.18 2.70 -5.47
N VAL A 62 -4.89 3.38 -4.58
CA VAL A 62 -5.18 4.81 -4.73
C VAL A 62 -4.51 5.55 -3.59
N PHE A 63 -4.08 6.79 -3.83
CA PHE A 63 -3.52 7.61 -2.76
C PHE A 63 -4.00 9.04 -2.80
N LYS A 64 -3.80 9.74 -1.68
CA LYS A 64 -3.95 11.18 -1.61
C LYS A 64 -2.97 11.77 -0.59
N THR A 65 -2.38 12.92 -0.93
CA THR A 65 -1.63 13.72 0.06
C THR A 65 -2.59 14.29 1.09
N ILE A 66 -2.35 13.99 2.37
CA ILE A 66 -3.15 14.48 3.50
C ILE A 66 -3.06 16.01 3.55
N GLY A 67 -4.20 16.68 3.79
CA GLY A 67 -4.30 18.14 3.76
C GLY A 67 -4.48 18.75 2.37
N GLY A 68 -4.42 17.94 1.30
CA GLY A 68 -4.71 18.39 -0.07
C GLY A 68 -6.19 18.26 -0.45
N VAL A 69 -6.59 18.91 -1.56
CA VAL A 69 -7.98 18.88 -2.09
C VAL A 69 -8.42 17.44 -2.42
N PRO A 70 -9.58 16.95 -1.91
CA PRO A 70 -10.04 15.60 -2.17
C PRO A 70 -10.43 15.42 -3.64
N VAL A 71 -9.63 14.66 -4.39
CA VAL A 71 -9.89 14.35 -5.80
C VAL A 71 -9.27 13.00 -6.16
N LEU A 72 -10.02 12.20 -6.93
CA LEU A 72 -9.51 10.99 -7.59
C LEU A 72 -9.30 11.30 -9.07
N THR A 73 -8.11 10.97 -9.57
CA THR A 73 -7.63 11.23 -10.92
C THR A 73 -6.87 9.99 -11.41
N SER A 74 -6.57 9.93 -12.71
CA SER A 74 -5.66 8.89 -13.23
C SER A 74 -4.26 8.96 -12.60
N ASN A 75 -3.85 10.11 -12.06
CA ASN A 75 -2.51 10.35 -11.54
C ASN A 75 -2.31 9.86 -10.10
N ASN A 76 -3.37 9.48 -9.40
CA ASN A 76 -3.32 8.95 -8.05
C ASN A 76 -3.98 7.56 -7.92
N PHE A 77 -4.13 6.87 -9.04
CA PHE A 77 -4.41 5.43 -9.11
C PHE A 77 -3.21 4.71 -9.72
N TYR A 78 -2.72 3.68 -9.05
CA TYR A 78 -1.54 2.91 -9.43
C TYR A 78 -1.95 1.44 -9.55
N PRO A 79 -2.18 0.92 -10.77
CA PRO A 79 -2.47 -0.50 -10.96
C PRO A 79 -1.25 -1.33 -10.54
N ALA A 80 -1.51 -2.48 -9.94
CA ALA A 80 -0.43 -3.38 -9.57
C ALA A 80 0.17 -4.04 -10.81
N SER A 81 1.50 -4.08 -10.87
CA SER A 81 2.25 -4.86 -11.84
C SER A 81 2.93 -6.01 -11.12
N GLN A 82 2.54 -7.24 -11.46
CA GLN A 82 3.09 -8.46 -10.84
C GLN A 82 3.02 -8.46 -9.30
N GLY A 83 1.90 -7.99 -8.75
CA GLY A 83 1.71 -7.91 -7.29
C GLY A 83 2.52 -6.80 -6.62
N SER A 84 2.92 -5.76 -7.35
CA SER A 84 3.66 -4.61 -6.83
C SER A 84 3.01 -3.30 -7.26
N VAL A 85 2.96 -2.33 -6.36
CA VAL A 85 2.60 -0.93 -6.63
C VAL A 85 3.74 -0.02 -6.18
N SER A 86 4.02 1.03 -6.94
CA SER A 86 5.04 2.02 -6.58
C SER A 86 4.41 3.40 -6.48
N ILE A 87 4.23 3.88 -5.26
CA ILE A 87 3.58 5.14 -4.96
C ILE A 87 4.65 6.22 -5.00
N SER A 88 4.60 7.09 -6.00
CA SER A 88 5.55 8.21 -6.09
C SER A 88 5.49 9.09 -4.85
N MET A 89 6.63 9.55 -4.37
CA MET A 89 6.75 10.49 -3.25
C MET A 89 7.61 11.68 -3.73
N PRO A 90 7.27 12.92 -3.35
CA PRO A 90 8.14 14.06 -3.65
C PRO A 90 9.52 13.88 -3.00
N THR A 91 10.54 14.54 -3.54
CA THR A 91 11.93 14.45 -3.04
C THR A 91 12.47 15.77 -2.51
N ASP A 92 11.68 16.83 -2.65
CA ASP A 92 11.95 18.20 -2.27
C ASP A 92 11.19 18.60 -1.01
N ASP A 93 9.97 18.06 -0.81
CA ASP A 93 9.13 18.35 0.34
C ASP A 93 8.70 17.10 1.11
N MET A 94 8.64 17.23 2.44
CA MET A 94 8.05 16.21 3.32
C MET A 94 6.52 16.25 3.23
N VAL A 95 5.92 15.10 2.93
CA VAL A 95 4.47 14.89 2.81
C VAL A 95 4.05 13.56 3.42
N THR A 96 2.81 13.49 3.87
CA THR A 96 2.17 12.22 4.21
C THR A 96 1.06 11.93 3.20
N LYS A 97 1.07 10.71 2.66
CA LYS A 97 0.00 10.20 1.80
C LYS A 97 -0.84 9.18 2.56
N GLY A 98 -2.15 9.35 2.53
CA GLY A 98 -3.09 8.27 2.81
C GLY A 98 -3.19 7.39 1.57
N VAL A 99 -3.08 6.08 1.74
CA VAL A 99 -3.02 5.12 0.64
C VAL A 99 -4.03 4.01 0.90
N VAL A 100 -4.96 3.79 -0.02
CA VAL A 100 -5.82 2.60 -0.02
C VAL A 100 -5.18 1.57 -0.96
N LEU A 101 -4.84 0.41 -0.45
CA LEU A 101 -4.52 -0.75 -1.29
C LEU A 101 -5.81 -1.46 -1.66
N LEU A 102 -5.88 -1.93 -2.90
CA LEU A 102 -7.00 -2.69 -3.44
C LEU A 102 -6.55 -4.13 -3.65
N PHE A 103 -7.30 -5.06 -3.08
CA PHE A 103 -7.07 -6.48 -3.21
C PHE A 103 -8.25 -7.20 -3.87
N SER A 104 -8.01 -8.38 -4.43
CA SER A 104 -9.05 -9.29 -4.92
C SER A 104 -8.78 -10.72 -4.46
N ASP A 105 -9.77 -11.59 -4.61
CA ASP A 105 -9.54 -13.03 -4.47
C ASP A 105 -8.47 -13.51 -5.48
N PRO A 106 -7.68 -14.54 -5.12
CA PRO A 106 -6.75 -15.16 -6.05
C PRO A 106 -7.48 -15.82 -7.22
N LEU A 107 -6.88 -15.72 -8.42
CA LEU A 107 -7.28 -16.44 -9.65
C LEU A 107 -8.64 -16.08 -10.27
N GLN A 108 -9.61 -15.57 -9.49
CA GLN A 108 -10.91 -15.13 -9.99
C GLN A 108 -11.38 -13.93 -9.17
N VAL A 109 -11.58 -12.77 -9.80
CA VAL A 109 -12.06 -11.58 -9.10
C VAL A 109 -13.56 -11.73 -8.81
N SER A 110 -13.91 -12.13 -7.58
CA SER A 110 -15.30 -12.17 -7.12
C SER A 110 -15.69 -10.87 -6.42
N ALA A 111 -14.73 -10.27 -5.70
CA ALA A 111 -14.88 -8.99 -5.01
C ALA A 111 -13.57 -8.18 -5.01
N LEU A 112 -13.70 -6.89 -4.68
CA LEU A 112 -12.58 -6.00 -4.37
C LEU A 112 -12.61 -5.64 -2.88
N TYR A 113 -11.46 -5.78 -2.24
CA TYR A 113 -11.27 -5.55 -0.81
C TYR A 113 -10.32 -4.37 -0.60
N PRO A 114 -10.83 -3.17 -0.31
CA PRO A 114 -9.98 -2.03 0.03
C PRO A 114 -9.43 -2.18 1.45
N THR A 115 -8.22 -1.68 1.69
CA THR A 115 -7.67 -1.52 3.05
C THR A 115 -8.20 -0.26 3.72
N SER A 116 -8.22 -0.24 5.05
CA SER A 116 -8.58 0.95 5.86
C SER A 116 -7.45 1.99 6.01
N ASP A 117 -6.62 2.17 4.98
CA ASP A 117 -5.55 3.17 4.84
C ASP A 117 -4.26 3.02 5.68
N PRO A 118 -3.17 2.44 5.14
CA PRO A 118 -1.82 2.85 5.55
C PRO A 118 -1.55 4.32 5.22
N GLN A 119 -0.83 4.99 6.13
CA GLN A 119 -0.16 6.25 5.84
C GLN A 119 1.30 5.99 5.45
N ILE A 120 1.78 6.72 4.44
CA ILE A 120 3.17 6.72 4.01
C ILE A 120 3.72 8.14 4.11
N THR A 121 4.82 8.31 4.83
CA THR A 121 5.54 9.58 4.95
C THR A 121 6.92 9.46 4.29
N ASN A 122 7.38 10.51 3.60
CA ASN A 122 8.77 10.65 3.17
C ASN A 122 9.50 11.57 4.17
N GLU A 123 10.46 11.04 4.92
CA GLU A 123 11.15 11.79 5.98
C GLU A 123 12.67 11.86 5.73
N THR A 124 13.32 12.84 6.38
CA THR A 124 14.76 13.14 6.21
C THR A 124 15.67 12.05 6.73
#